data_AF-A0AA90U4H2-F1
#
_entry.id   AF-A0AA90U4H2-F1
#
_cell.length_a   1.000
_cell.length_b   1.000
_cell.length_c   1.000
_cell.angle_alpha   90.00
_cell.angle_beta   90.00
_cell.angle_gamma   90.00
#
_symmetry.space_group_name_H-M   'P 1'
#
loop_
_entity.id
_entity.type
_entity.pdbx_description
1 polymer ?
#
loop_
_entity_poly.entity_id
_entity_poly.type
_entity_poly.pdbx_seq_one_letter_code
_entity_poly.pdbx_strand_id
1 'polypeptide(L)'
;MLPEENFREFLLRVIRENPGIHFRELQRLTDSAVGQLQYHLGQLERLEKIYLKKDGRKIRYFTSEGSGYSQRKLIYYLRNRISGRILFQLIERGSVPRNSLIRGREKIRKLIKEKLREMEEDGIIVQVSDSYSLRDREEAIRILRQYKASFLSSLSDNLISLLE
;
A
#
# COMPACT_ATOMS: atom_id res chain seq x y z
N MET A 1 -2.69 9.08 -29.54
CA MET A 1 -3.64 8.37 -28.66
C MET A 1 -3.39 6.88 -28.82
N LEU A 2 -3.12 6.14 -27.73
CA LEU A 2 -2.90 4.69 -27.81
C LEU A 2 -4.22 3.99 -28.21
N PRO A 3 -4.17 2.89 -28.99
CA PRO A 3 -5.35 2.04 -29.20
C PRO A 3 -5.96 1.56 -27.87
N GLU A 4 -7.28 1.37 -27.79
CA GLU A 4 -7.95 1.01 -26.53
C GLU A 4 -7.42 -0.26 -25.85
N GLU A 5 -7.11 -1.29 -26.65
CA GLU A 5 -6.53 -2.54 -26.16
C GLU A 5 -5.12 -2.32 -25.59
N ASN A 6 -4.31 -1.51 -26.28
CA ASN A 6 -2.98 -1.12 -25.87
C ASN A 6 -3.00 -0.30 -24.56
N PHE A 7 -4.01 0.55 -24.36
CA PHE A 7 -4.13 1.34 -23.13
C PHE A 7 -4.46 0.49 -21.91
N ARG A 8 -5.32 -0.54 -22.02
CA ARG A 8 -5.59 -1.46 -20.90
C ARG A 8 -4.35 -2.26 -20.50
N GLU A 9 -3.57 -2.73 -21.47
CA GLU A 9 -2.30 -3.40 -21.21
C GLU A 9 -1.28 -2.46 -20.54
N PHE A 10 -1.22 -1.22 -20.99
CA PHE A 10 -0.41 -0.19 -20.36
C PHE A 10 -0.84 0.06 -18.91
N LEU A 11 -2.15 0.21 -18.63
CA LEU A 11 -2.65 0.35 -17.26
C LEU A 11 -2.28 -0.85 -16.38
N LEU A 12 -2.43 -2.07 -16.87
CA LEU A 12 -2.04 -3.27 -16.14
C LEU A 12 -0.56 -3.28 -15.79
N ARG A 13 0.30 -2.85 -16.72
CA ARG A 13 1.74 -2.72 -16.49
C ARG A 13 2.03 -1.68 -15.40
N VAL A 14 1.44 -0.50 -15.49
CA VAL A 14 1.63 0.57 -14.50
C VAL A 14 1.16 0.11 -13.12
N ILE A 15 0.00 -0.56 -13.01
CA ILE A 15 -0.51 -1.08 -11.73
C ILE A 15 0.39 -2.18 -11.18
N ARG A 16 0.93 -3.07 -12.04
CA ARG A 16 1.85 -4.13 -11.64
C ARG A 16 3.15 -3.58 -11.06
N GLU A 17 3.70 -2.54 -11.69
CA GLU A 17 4.90 -1.84 -11.23
C GLU A 17 4.64 -0.98 -9.99
N ASN A 18 3.39 -0.57 -9.79
CA ASN A 18 2.96 0.30 -8.70
C ASN A 18 1.80 -0.29 -7.89
N PRO A 19 2.01 -1.42 -7.19
CA PRO A 19 0.92 -2.08 -6.50
C PRO A 19 0.38 -1.19 -5.38
N GLY A 20 -0.94 -1.08 -5.33
CA GLY A 20 -1.66 -0.23 -4.39
C GLY A 20 -1.67 1.26 -4.78
N ILE A 21 -1.28 1.62 -6.01
CA ILE A 21 -1.42 2.97 -6.56
C ILE A 21 -2.87 3.45 -6.47
N HIS A 22 -3.07 4.73 -6.21
CA HIS A 22 -4.41 5.31 -6.15
C HIS A 22 -4.79 6.04 -7.43
N PHE A 23 -6.09 6.22 -7.68
CA PHE A 23 -6.64 6.76 -8.93
C PHE A 23 -5.91 8.03 -9.43
N ARG A 24 -5.74 9.04 -8.57
CA ARG A 24 -5.09 10.31 -8.95
C ARG A 24 -3.61 10.17 -9.32
N GLU A 25 -2.91 9.19 -8.77
CA GLU A 25 -1.50 8.95 -9.09
C GLU A 25 -1.39 8.21 -10.40
N LEU A 26 -2.24 7.19 -10.59
CA LEU A 26 -2.36 6.49 -11.86
C LEU A 26 -2.74 7.43 -13.01
N GLN A 27 -3.69 8.34 -12.78
CA GLN A 27 -4.08 9.38 -13.73
C GLN A 27 -2.89 10.25 -14.15
N ARG A 28 -2.06 10.70 -13.19
CA ARG A 28 -0.86 11.51 -13.48
C ARG A 28 0.21 10.71 -14.22
N LEU A 29 0.48 9.46 -13.82
CA LEU A 29 1.49 8.62 -14.46
C LEU A 29 1.12 8.23 -15.89
N THR A 30 -0.17 8.12 -16.18
CA THR A 30 -0.69 7.70 -17.49
C THR A 30 -1.09 8.86 -18.39
N ASP A 31 -1.02 10.09 -17.89
CA ASP A 31 -1.49 11.32 -18.54
C ASP A 31 -2.88 11.17 -19.19
N SER A 32 -3.80 10.55 -18.46
CA SER A 32 -5.12 10.17 -18.99
C SER A 32 -6.26 11.05 -18.46
N ALA A 33 -7.28 11.22 -19.30
CA ALA A 33 -8.52 11.87 -18.88
C ALA A 33 -9.27 11.00 -17.84
N VAL A 34 -9.93 11.66 -16.88
CA VAL A 34 -10.65 10.98 -15.77
C VAL A 34 -11.63 9.92 -16.29
N GLY A 35 -12.48 10.27 -17.25
CA GLY A 35 -13.51 9.37 -17.77
C GLY A 35 -12.90 8.16 -18.49
N GLN A 36 -11.84 8.37 -19.27
CA GLN A 36 -11.11 7.30 -19.93
C GLN A 36 -10.52 6.33 -18.91
N LEU A 37 -9.81 6.84 -17.89
CA LEU A 37 -9.22 6.00 -16.86
C LEU A 37 -10.28 5.22 -16.08
N GLN A 38 -11.39 5.87 -15.69
CA GLN A 38 -12.51 5.22 -15.01
C GLN A 38 -13.11 4.09 -15.84
N TYR A 39 -13.35 4.35 -17.13
CA TYR A 39 -13.89 3.35 -18.05
C TYR A 39 -12.99 2.12 -18.13
N HIS A 40 -11.69 2.31 -18.42
CA HIS A 40 -10.78 1.19 -18.59
C HIS A 40 -10.50 0.44 -17.28
N LEU A 41 -10.41 1.12 -16.14
CA LEU A 41 -10.30 0.45 -14.84
C LEU A 41 -11.55 -0.38 -14.52
N GLY A 42 -12.74 0.14 -14.80
CA GLY A 42 -13.99 -0.62 -14.63
C GLY A 42 -14.06 -1.85 -15.53
N GLN A 43 -13.57 -1.76 -16.77
CA GLN A 43 -13.45 -2.93 -17.65
C GLN A 43 -12.44 -3.95 -17.10
N LEU A 44 -11.27 -3.50 -16.63
CA LEU A 44 -10.25 -4.39 -16.07
C LEU A 44 -10.73 -5.08 -14.78
N GLU A 45 -11.50 -4.39 -13.94
CA GLU A 45 -12.13 -4.96 -12.74
C GLU A 45 -13.16 -6.02 -13.12
N ARG A 46 -14.05 -5.72 -14.09
CA ARG A 46 -15.07 -6.66 -14.59
C ARG A 46 -14.45 -7.91 -15.22
N LEU A 47 -13.28 -7.78 -15.84
CA LEU A 47 -12.51 -8.88 -16.42
C LEU A 47 -11.60 -9.58 -15.39
N GLU A 48 -11.72 -9.24 -14.11
CA GLU A 48 -10.93 -9.80 -13.00
C GLU A 48 -9.41 -9.68 -13.18
N LYS A 49 -8.95 -8.71 -14.00
CA LYS A 49 -7.52 -8.45 -14.21
C LYS A 49 -6.91 -7.60 -13.10
N ILE A 50 -7.74 -6.85 -12.38
CA ILE A 50 -7.35 -6.05 -11.22
C ILE A 50 -8.28 -6.28 -10.03
N TYR A 51 -7.74 -6.02 -8.84
CA TYR A 51 -8.47 -5.97 -7.58
C TYR A 51 -8.40 -4.57 -6.97
N LEU A 52 -9.52 -4.14 -6.38
CA LEU A 52 -9.66 -2.85 -5.72
C LEU A 52 -9.73 -3.03 -4.21
N LYS A 53 -8.95 -2.25 -3.46
CA LYS A 53 -9.03 -2.16 -2.00
C LYS A 53 -9.37 -0.72 -1.60
N LYS A 54 -10.40 -0.55 -0.78
CA LYS A 54 -10.71 0.75 -0.17
C LYS A 54 -9.68 1.09 0.89
N ASP A 55 -9.13 2.30 0.83
CA ASP A 55 -8.23 2.88 1.83
C ASP A 55 -8.79 4.23 2.28
N GLY A 56 -9.70 4.18 3.26
CA GLY A 56 -10.48 5.34 3.70
C GLY A 56 -11.33 5.93 2.56
N ARG A 57 -10.97 7.12 2.08
CA ARG A 57 -11.62 7.80 0.94
C ARG A 57 -10.97 7.50 -0.41
N LYS A 58 -9.84 6.79 -0.42
CA LYS A 58 -9.12 6.42 -1.65
C LYS A 58 -9.44 4.97 -2.04
N ILE A 59 -9.26 4.68 -3.31
CA ILE A 59 -9.25 3.32 -3.86
C ILE A 59 -7.83 3.02 -4.29
N ARG A 60 -7.37 1.80 -3.98
CA ARG A 60 -6.06 1.28 -4.38
C ARG A 60 -6.23 0.13 -5.35
N TYR A 61 -5.44 0.15 -6.41
CA TYR A 61 -5.49 -0.82 -7.49
C TYR A 61 -4.32 -1.80 -7.38
N PHE A 62 -4.62 -3.08 -7.60
CA PHE A 62 -3.66 -4.17 -7.63
C PHE A 62 -3.94 -5.03 -8.84
N THR A 63 -2.92 -5.61 -9.46
CA THR A 63 -3.15 -6.67 -10.46
C THR A 63 -3.58 -7.97 -9.76
N SER A 64 -4.44 -8.74 -10.43
CA SER A 64 -4.83 -10.07 -9.95
C SER A 64 -3.66 -11.07 -10.02
N GLU A 65 -2.79 -10.89 -11.02
CA GLU A 65 -1.58 -11.67 -11.24
C GLU A 65 -0.35 -11.02 -10.58
N GLY A 66 0.66 -11.83 -10.26
CA GLY A 66 2.01 -11.37 -9.87
C GLY A 66 2.22 -11.04 -8.40
N SER A 67 1.17 -11.01 -7.57
CA SER A 67 1.30 -10.87 -6.11
C SER A 67 0.36 -11.81 -5.37
N GLY A 68 0.86 -12.48 -4.32
CA GLY A 68 0.01 -13.28 -3.43
C GLY A 68 -0.94 -12.40 -2.61
N TYR A 69 -2.04 -12.98 -2.12
CA TYR A 69 -3.00 -12.26 -1.27
C TYR A 69 -2.35 -11.58 -0.05
N SER A 70 -1.44 -12.29 0.64
CA SER A 70 -0.68 -11.76 1.78
C SER A 70 0.22 -10.58 1.40
N GLN A 71 0.89 -10.67 0.24
CA GLN A 71 1.73 -9.59 -0.27
C GLN A 71 0.88 -8.33 -0.57
N ARG A 72 -0.30 -8.49 -1.20
CA ARG A 72 -1.21 -7.35 -1.44
C ARG A 72 -1.69 -6.70 -0.15
N LYS A 73 -1.99 -7.49 0.90
CA LYS A 73 -2.33 -6.94 2.22
C LYS A 73 -1.20 -6.11 2.82
N LEU A 74 0.02 -6.64 2.80
CA LEU A 74 1.20 -5.94 3.31
C LEU A 74 1.43 -4.64 2.54
N ILE A 75 1.36 -4.66 1.20
CA ILE A 75 1.46 -3.46 0.37
C ILE A 75 0.35 -2.46 0.70
N TYR A 76 -0.89 -2.91 0.89
CA TYR A 76 -2.00 -2.03 1.31
C TYR A 76 -1.65 -1.26 2.59
N TYR A 77 -1.14 -1.93 3.62
CA TYR A 77 -0.75 -1.27 4.87
C TYR A 77 0.49 -0.38 4.71
N LEU A 78 1.50 -0.81 3.95
CA LEU A 78 2.68 0.01 3.66
C LEU A 78 2.32 1.32 2.96
N ARG A 79 1.31 1.29 2.09
CA ARG A 79 0.82 2.48 1.37
C ARG A 79 -0.08 3.38 2.20
N ASN A 80 -0.73 2.86 3.25
CA ASN A 80 -1.56 3.67 4.14
C ASN A 80 -0.67 4.56 5.02
N ARG A 81 -1.01 5.84 5.16
CA ARG A 81 -0.15 6.81 5.87
C ARG A 81 0.13 6.44 7.33
N ILE A 82 -0.86 5.93 8.06
CA ILE A 82 -0.72 5.61 9.48
C ILE A 82 -0.04 4.26 9.63
N SER A 83 -0.57 3.24 8.95
CA SER A 83 -0.03 1.88 9.02
C SER A 83 1.39 1.82 8.48
N GLY A 84 1.68 2.45 7.33
CA GLY A 84 3.02 2.50 6.74
C GLY A 84 4.05 3.07 7.72
N ARG A 85 3.76 4.20 8.38
CA ARG A 85 4.65 4.77 9.41
C ARG A 85 4.91 3.85 10.60
N ILE A 86 3.93 3.02 10.97
CA ILE A 86 4.10 2.01 12.01
C ILE A 86 5.00 0.88 11.47
N LEU A 87 4.66 0.34 10.29
CA LEU A 87 5.41 -0.74 9.67
C LEU A 87 6.89 -0.36 9.44
N PHE A 88 7.18 0.87 8.99
CA PHE A 88 8.57 1.33 8.86
C PHE A 88 9.33 1.32 10.18
N GLN A 89 8.72 1.74 11.29
CA GLN A 89 9.34 1.64 12.62
C GLN A 89 9.58 0.18 13.03
N LEU A 90 8.66 -0.74 12.70
CA LEU A 90 8.84 -2.16 12.97
C LEU A 90 9.94 -2.79 12.10
N ILE A 91 10.07 -2.36 10.84
CA ILE A 91 11.15 -2.81 9.93
C ILE A 91 12.50 -2.33 10.45
N GLU A 92 12.59 -1.07 10.87
CA GLU A 92 13.81 -0.47 11.39
C GLU A 92 14.25 -1.10 12.73
N ARG A 93 13.32 -1.20 13.68
CA ARG A 93 13.63 -1.50 15.10
C ARG A 93 13.34 -2.95 15.50
N GLY A 94 12.66 -3.71 14.65
CA GLY A 94 12.24 -5.09 14.92
C GLY A 94 11.02 -5.16 15.84
N SER A 95 11.21 -4.91 17.13
CA SER A 95 10.15 -4.93 18.16
C SER A 95 10.00 -3.54 18.77
N VAL A 96 8.76 -3.03 18.81
CA VAL A 96 8.47 -1.68 19.27
C VAL A 96 7.38 -1.68 20.34
N PRO A 97 7.62 -1.09 21.52
CA PRO A 97 6.62 -0.96 22.57
C PRO A 97 5.35 -0.27 22.12
N ARG A 98 4.20 -0.76 22.57
CA ARG A 98 2.87 -0.25 22.22
C ARG A 98 2.71 1.24 22.54
N ASN A 99 3.21 1.68 23.69
CA ASN A 99 3.19 3.09 24.10
C ASN A 99 4.02 4.00 23.16
N SER A 100 5.02 3.44 22.47
CA SER A 100 5.84 4.14 21.49
C SER A 100 5.15 4.25 20.13
N LEU A 101 4.22 3.35 19.80
CA LEU A 101 3.43 3.45 18.58
C LEU A 101 2.21 4.37 18.76
N ILE A 102 1.51 4.29 19.89
CA ILE A 102 0.27 5.01 20.16
C ILE A 102 0.56 6.42 20.70
N ARG A 103 0.90 7.35 19.80
CA ARG A 103 1.22 8.75 20.14
C ARG A 103 0.29 9.77 19.48
N GLY A 104 0.30 11.01 19.97
CA GLY A 104 -0.46 12.14 19.43
C GLY A 104 -1.80 12.40 20.13
N ARG A 105 -2.65 13.23 19.51
CA ARG A 105 -3.98 13.60 20.03
C ARG A 105 -4.93 12.40 20.06
N GLU A 106 -5.97 12.46 20.88
CA GLU A 106 -6.91 11.35 21.12
C GLU A 106 -7.46 10.70 19.84
N LYS A 107 -7.95 11.51 18.90
CA LYS A 107 -8.45 11.02 17.61
C LYS A 107 -7.40 10.22 16.83
N ILE A 108 -6.14 10.64 16.87
CA ILE A 108 -5.04 9.94 16.18
C ILE A 108 -4.72 8.63 16.92
N ARG A 109 -4.65 8.65 18.26
CA ARG A 109 -4.43 7.43 19.05
C ARG A 109 -5.51 6.38 18.79
N LYS A 110 -6.78 6.79 18.65
CA LYS A 110 -7.88 5.89 18.29
C LYS A 110 -7.65 5.23 16.93
N LEU A 111 -7.26 6.00 15.91
CA LEU A 111 -6.94 5.49 14.57
C LEU A 111 -5.73 4.53 14.59
N ILE A 112 -4.69 4.84 15.35
CA ILE A 112 -3.51 3.97 15.48
C ILE A 112 -3.91 2.64 16.12
N LYS A 113 -4.70 2.67 17.21
CA LYS A 113 -5.20 1.45 17.87
C LYS A 113 -6.04 0.59 16.91
N GLU A 114 -6.92 1.22 16.14
CA GLU A 114 -7.72 0.55 15.13
C GLU A 114 -6.83 -0.11 14.07
N LYS A 115 -5.82 0.60 13.55
CA LYS A 115 -4.88 0.05 12.56
C LYS A 115 -3.98 -1.06 13.10
N LEU A 116 -3.54 -0.97 14.36
CA LEU A 116 -2.79 -2.06 15.00
C LEU A 116 -3.65 -3.33 15.07
N ARG A 117 -4.91 -3.20 15.52
CA ARG A 117 -5.84 -4.33 15.58
C ARG A 117 -6.09 -4.93 14.20
N GLU A 118 -6.40 -4.11 13.19
CA GLU A 118 -6.60 -4.57 11.81
C GLU A 118 -5.37 -5.32 11.27
N MET A 119 -4.16 -4.79 11.48
CA MET A 119 -2.92 -5.42 11.01
C MET A 119 -2.61 -6.73 11.75
N GLU A 120 -2.98 -6.83 13.02
CA GLU A 120 -2.83 -8.06 13.82
C GLU A 120 -3.82 -9.14 13.38
N GLU A 121 -5.10 -8.78 13.20
CA GLU A 121 -6.15 -9.64 12.65
C GLU A 121 -5.80 -10.14 11.23
N ASP A 122 -5.21 -9.28 10.40
CA ASP A 122 -4.73 -9.63 9.06
C ASP A 122 -3.41 -10.41 9.06
N GLY A 123 -2.80 -10.64 10.23
CA GLY A 123 -1.59 -11.42 10.39
C GLY A 123 -0.30 -10.71 9.94
N ILE A 124 -0.34 -9.39 9.75
CA ILE A 124 0.82 -8.60 9.32
C ILE A 124 1.78 -8.34 10.47
N ILE A 125 1.23 -8.06 11.65
CA ILE A 125 1.99 -7.87 12.88
C ILE A 125 1.58 -8.91 13.92
N VAL A 126 2.41 -9.02 14.95
CA VAL A 126 2.13 -9.83 16.14
C VAL A 126 2.44 -8.99 17.38
N GLN A 127 1.60 -9.09 18.40
CA GLN A 127 1.91 -8.56 19.72
C GLN A 127 2.58 -9.64 20.58
N VAL A 128 3.75 -9.33 21.12
CA VAL A 128 4.44 -10.15 22.13
C VAL A 128 4.63 -9.29 23.37
N SER A 129 4.00 -9.70 24.49
CA SER A 129 3.89 -8.88 25.70
C SER A 129 3.27 -7.50 25.38
N ASP A 130 3.96 -6.38 25.68
CA ASP A 130 3.50 -5.02 25.35
C ASP A 130 4.21 -4.41 24.13
N SER A 131 4.80 -5.25 23.26
CA SER A 131 5.48 -4.79 22.04
C SER A 131 4.89 -5.43 20.79
N TYR A 132 4.95 -4.71 19.67
CA TYR A 132 4.57 -5.21 18.36
C TYR A 132 5.82 -5.47 17.51
N SER A 133 5.76 -6.51 16.69
CA SER A 133 6.73 -6.79 15.64
C SER A 133 6.02 -7.24 14.35
N LEU A 134 6.72 -7.16 13.22
CA LEU A 134 6.26 -7.77 11.98
C LEU A 134 6.26 -9.30 12.12
N ARG A 135 5.25 -9.97 11.56
CA ARG A 135 5.23 -11.44 11.49
C ARG A 135 6.32 -11.97 10.56
N ASP A 136 6.51 -11.31 9.42
CA ASP A 136 7.57 -11.60 8.45
C ASP A 136 8.24 -10.29 8.04
N ARG A 137 9.36 -9.98 8.71
CA ARG A 137 10.14 -8.76 8.45
C ARG A 137 10.89 -8.86 7.12
N GLU A 138 11.34 -10.04 6.73
CA GLU A 138 12.10 -10.24 5.50
C GLU A 138 11.23 -10.03 4.27
N GLU A 139 10.00 -10.53 4.28
CA GLU A 139 9.04 -10.28 3.21
C GLU A 139 8.72 -8.80 3.05
N ALA A 140 8.55 -8.06 4.16
CA ALA A 140 8.35 -6.62 4.10
C ALA A 140 9.53 -5.90 3.44
N ILE A 141 10.77 -6.28 3.79
CA ILE A 141 11.98 -5.73 3.17
C ILE A 141 12.07 -6.12 1.69
N ARG A 142 11.77 -7.38 1.33
CA ARG A 142 11.73 -7.83 -0.07
C ARG A 142 10.75 -7.00 -0.90
N ILE A 143 9.54 -6.80 -0.41
CA ILE A 143 8.52 -5.98 -1.09
C ILE A 143 8.99 -4.53 -1.27
N LEU A 144 9.54 -3.92 -0.22
CA LEU A 144 10.06 -2.55 -0.31
C LEU A 144 11.20 -2.43 -1.33
N ARG A 145 12.07 -3.43 -1.42
CA ARG A 145 13.13 -3.48 -2.44
C ARG A 145 12.57 -3.68 -3.84
N GLN A 146 11.65 -4.63 -4.01
CA GLN A 146 11.03 -4.96 -5.29
C GLN A 146 10.30 -3.75 -5.90
N TYR A 147 9.57 -2.98 -5.08
CA TYR A 147 8.77 -1.84 -5.54
C TYR A 147 9.35 -0.49 -5.08
N LYS A 148 10.68 -0.40 -4.90
CA LYS A 148 11.37 0.78 -4.34
C LYS A 148 10.96 2.08 -5.04
N ALA A 149 11.06 2.12 -6.36
CA ALA A 149 10.72 3.30 -7.15
C ALA A 149 9.26 3.74 -6.92
N SER A 150 8.35 2.77 -6.88
CA SER A 150 6.93 3.05 -6.65
C SER A 150 6.64 3.52 -5.23
N PHE A 151 7.30 2.99 -4.22
CA PHE A 151 7.16 3.52 -2.87
C PHE A 151 7.71 4.95 -2.82
N LEU A 152 8.93 5.19 -3.30
CA LEU A 152 9.54 6.52 -3.33
C LEU A 152 8.68 7.59 -4.01
N SER A 153 8.00 7.28 -5.11
CA SER A 153 7.10 8.23 -5.79
C SER A 153 5.88 8.65 -4.95
N SER A 154 5.49 7.82 -3.98
CA SER A 154 4.31 8.02 -3.14
C SER A 154 4.64 8.50 -1.72
N LEU A 155 5.93 8.46 -1.34
CA LEU A 155 6.41 8.86 -0.03
C LEU A 155 6.60 10.37 0.02
N SER A 156 6.18 11.00 1.12
CA SER A 156 6.58 12.39 1.40
C SER A 156 8.08 12.44 1.68
N ASP A 157 8.74 13.57 1.42
CA ASP A 157 10.18 13.80 1.65
C ASP A 157 10.67 13.27 3.01
N ASN A 158 9.87 13.44 4.08
CA ASN A 158 10.19 12.95 5.42
C ASN A 158 10.37 11.42 5.55
N LEU A 159 9.75 10.63 4.67
CA LEU A 159 9.79 9.16 4.70
C LEU A 159 10.82 8.59 3.72
N ILE A 160 11.27 9.40 2.75
CA ILE A 160 12.37 9.07 1.84
C ILE A 160 13.69 8.95 2.63
N SER A 161 13.92 9.83 3.61
CA SER A 161 15.09 9.81 4.50
C SER A 161 15.27 8.53 5.34
N LEU A 162 14.25 7.68 5.44
CA LEU A 162 14.30 6.40 6.16
C LEU A 162 14.62 5.20 5.24
N LEU A 163 14.77 5.43 3.93
CA LEU A 163 15.05 4.41 2.92
C LEU A 163 16.43 4.58 2.24
N GLU A 164 17.19 5.59 2.68
CA GLU A 164 18.60 5.82 2.37
C GLU A 164 19.49 5.13 3.42
#